data_AF-A0A840PGG0-F1
#
_entry.id   AF-A0A840PGG0-F1
#
_cell.length_a   1.000
_cell.length_b   1.000
_cell.length_c   1.000
_cell.angle_alpha   90.00
_cell.angle_beta   90.00
_cell.angle_gamma   90.00
#
_symmetry.space_group_name_H-M   'P 1'
#
loop_
_entity.id
_entity.type
_entity.pdbx_description
1 polymer ?
#
loop_
_entity_poly.entity_id
_entity_poly.type
_entity_poly.pdbx_seq_one_letter_code
_entity_poly.pdbx_strand_id
1 'polypeptide(L)'
;MGLQDVFELAINTYCDALEPPIPANMPADANLKVPRDPHQPPPGTPVDRPTVKPSAVVRLERNTRARLVAACEQEEMGGKAIINDAIEAYLDELNFDGSE
;
A
#
# COMPACT_ATOMS: atom_id res chain seq x y z
N MET A 1 -0.29 -2.21 18.62
CA MET A 1 0.13 -2.26 17.21
C MET A 1 0.47 -0.85 16.77
N GLY A 2 1.68 -0.62 16.26
CA GLY A 2 2.11 0.69 15.77
C GLY A 2 1.56 0.99 14.38
N LEU A 3 1.65 2.25 13.94
CA LEU A 3 1.20 2.66 12.60
C LEU A 3 1.95 1.91 11.49
N GLN A 4 3.25 1.66 11.67
CA GLN A 4 4.02 0.85 10.72
C GLN A 4 3.45 -0.56 10.62
N ASP A 5 3.27 -1.25 11.75
CA ASP A 5 2.73 -2.63 11.76
C ASP A 5 1.39 -2.74 11.02
N VAL A 6 0.52 -1.74 11.14
CA VAL A 6 -0.78 -1.73 10.45
C VAL A 6 -0.59 -1.70 8.94
N PHE A 7 0.30 -0.84 8.45
CA PHE A 7 0.62 -0.78 7.02
C PHE A 7 1.30 -2.06 6.55
N GLU A 8 2.23 -2.61 7.34
CA GLU A 8 2.88 -3.88 7.03
C GLU A 8 1.85 -4.99 6.87
N LEU A 9 0.95 -5.14 7.84
CA LEU A 9 -0.03 -6.22 7.84
C LEU A 9 -1.05 -6.03 6.72
N ALA A 10 -1.64 -4.84 6.60
CA ALA A 10 -2.64 -4.55 5.57
C ALA A 10 -2.12 -4.81 4.15
N ILE A 11 -0.92 -4.30 3.82
CA ILE A 11 -0.31 -4.51 2.49
C ILE A 11 0.00 -6.00 2.27
N ASN A 12 0.53 -6.68 3.26
CA ASN A 12 0.86 -8.10 3.15
C ASN A 12 -0.40 -8.95 2.95
N THR A 13 -1.47 -8.71 3.74
CA THR A 13 -2.76 -9.38 3.60
C THR A 13 -3.38 -9.12 2.23
N TYR A 14 -3.37 -7.86 1.77
CA TYR A 14 -3.85 -7.52 0.43
C TYR A 14 -3.09 -8.30 -0.65
N CYS A 15 -1.77 -8.34 -0.57
CA CYS A 15 -0.91 -9.09 -1.48
C CYS A 15 -1.16 -10.62 -1.46
N ASP A 16 -1.53 -11.18 -0.31
CA ASP A 16 -1.91 -12.58 -0.15
C ASP A 16 -3.29 -12.89 -0.76
N ALA A 17 -4.18 -11.89 -0.81
CA ALA A 17 -5.54 -12.02 -1.34
C ALA A 17 -5.66 -11.82 -2.86
N LEU A 18 -4.61 -11.32 -3.53
CA LEU A 18 -4.58 -11.16 -4.98
C LEU A 18 -4.61 -12.51 -5.71
N GLU A 19 -5.08 -12.51 -6.97
CA GLU A 19 -5.07 -13.68 -7.85
C GLU A 19 -4.30 -13.41 -9.15
N PRO A 20 -3.13 -14.05 -9.38
CA PRO A 20 -2.41 -14.92 -8.44
C PRO A 20 -1.84 -14.13 -7.23
N PRO A 21 -1.61 -14.80 -6.08
CA PRO A 21 -1.09 -14.13 -4.89
C PRO A 21 0.37 -13.73 -5.07
N ILE A 22 0.74 -12.56 -4.54
CA ILE A 22 2.12 -12.08 -4.56
C ILE A 22 2.94 -12.88 -3.52
N PRO A 23 4.11 -13.43 -3.89
CA PRO A 23 4.94 -14.23 -3.00
C PRO A 23 5.22 -13.55 -1.65
N ALA A 24 5.09 -14.31 -0.56
CA ALA A 24 5.34 -13.82 0.80
C ALA A 24 6.79 -13.36 1.01
N ASN A 25 7.74 -13.95 0.28
CA ASN A 25 9.16 -13.59 0.31
C ASN A 25 9.61 -13.13 -1.08
N MET A 26 9.99 -11.87 -1.18
CA MET A 26 10.46 -11.26 -2.42
C MET A 26 11.98 -11.40 -2.58
N PRO A 27 12.50 -11.49 -3.81
CA PRO A 27 13.94 -11.63 -4.04
C PRO A 27 14.76 -10.45 -3.53
N ALA A 28 16.04 -10.69 -3.26
CA ALA A 28 16.98 -9.69 -2.75
C ALA A 28 17.27 -8.56 -3.75
N ASP A 29 16.96 -8.78 -5.03
CA ASP A 29 17.09 -7.83 -6.15
C ASP A 29 15.74 -7.22 -6.60
N ALA A 30 14.64 -7.53 -5.90
CA ALA A 30 13.31 -7.00 -6.22
C ALA A 30 13.27 -5.47 -6.34
N ASN A 31 12.45 -4.98 -7.27
CA ASN A 31 12.21 -3.56 -7.46
C ASN A 31 11.51 -2.97 -6.21
N LEU A 32 12.05 -1.87 -5.69
CA LEU A 32 11.51 -1.14 -4.53
C LEU A 32 10.92 0.23 -4.91
N LYS A 33 10.90 0.55 -6.20
CA LYS A 33 10.39 1.80 -6.73
C LYS A 33 8.89 1.70 -6.90
N VAL A 34 8.18 2.16 -5.89
CA VAL A 34 6.71 2.27 -5.90
C VAL A 34 6.30 3.23 -7.03
N PRO A 35 5.50 2.77 -8.01
CA PRO A 35 5.04 3.62 -9.09
C PRO A 35 4.05 4.66 -8.55
N ARG A 36 4.12 5.86 -9.13
CA ARG A 36 3.09 6.88 -8.91
C ARG A 36 1.92 6.56 -9.83
N ASP A 37 0.72 6.91 -9.36
CA ASP A 37 -0.47 6.81 -10.18
C ASP A 37 -0.30 7.66 -11.46
N PRO A 38 -0.51 7.09 -12.66
CA PRO A 38 -0.31 7.80 -13.92
C PRO A 38 -1.35 8.91 -14.15
N HIS A 39 -2.48 8.89 -13.44
CA HIS A 39 -3.51 9.93 -13.49
C HIS A 39 -3.31 11.02 -12.45
N GLN A 40 -2.33 10.88 -11.54
CA GLN A 40 -1.98 11.96 -10.62
C GLN A 40 -1.18 13.06 -11.34
N PRO A 41 -1.54 14.34 -11.12
CA PRO A 41 -0.78 15.43 -11.70
C PRO A 41 0.66 15.44 -11.14
N PRO A 42 1.64 15.93 -11.94
CA PRO A 42 3.03 15.95 -11.53
C PRO A 42 3.23 16.77 -10.25
N PRO A 43 4.27 16.45 -9.45
CA PRO A 43 4.52 17.17 -8.22
C PRO A 43 4.78 18.66 -8.53
N GLY A 44 4.07 19.56 -7.85
CA GLY A 44 4.18 21.01 -8.07
C GLY A 44 3.01 21.67 -8.82
N THR A 45 2.00 20.94 -9.27
CA THR A 45 0.73 21.55 -9.71
C THR A 45 -0.03 22.15 -8.52
N PRO A 46 -0.72 23.30 -8.65
CA PRO A 46 -1.38 23.98 -7.53
C PRO A 46 -2.51 23.19 -6.83
N VAL A 47 -3.00 22.09 -7.44
CA VAL A 47 -3.89 21.09 -6.80
C VAL A 47 -3.17 20.31 -5.68
N ASP A 48 -1.84 20.32 -5.67
CA ASP A 48 -0.95 19.69 -4.68
C ASP A 48 -0.75 20.56 -3.43
N ARG A 49 -1.44 21.71 -3.31
CA ARG A 49 -1.37 22.50 -2.07
C ARG A 49 -2.00 21.65 -0.95
N PRO A 50 -1.21 21.14 0.01
CA PRO A 50 -1.73 20.23 1.01
C PRO A 50 -2.75 21.01 1.83
N THR A 51 -4.00 20.56 1.86
CA THR A 51 -4.94 20.95 2.90
C THR A 51 -4.47 20.29 4.21
N VAL A 52 -3.42 20.87 4.78
CA VAL A 52 -3.06 20.90 6.20
C VAL A 52 -3.26 19.56 6.95
N LYS A 53 -2.70 18.46 6.44
CA LYS A 53 -2.31 17.33 7.29
C LYS A 53 -0.95 16.83 6.85
N PRO A 54 0.03 16.66 7.77
CA PRO A 54 1.27 16.00 7.40
C PRO A 54 0.93 14.59 6.91
N SER A 55 1.31 14.26 5.67
CA SER A 55 1.29 12.86 5.23
C SER A 55 2.08 12.05 6.24
N ALA A 56 1.43 11.07 6.88
CA ALA A 56 2.14 10.16 7.75
C ALA A 56 3.22 9.45 6.93
N VAL A 57 4.48 9.60 7.35
CA VAL A 57 5.60 8.91 6.70
C VAL A 57 5.79 7.59 7.41
N VAL A 58 5.30 6.52 6.79
CA VAL A 58 5.55 5.14 7.24
C VAL A 58 6.72 4.59 6.44
N ARG A 59 7.72 4.03 7.14
CA ARG A 59 8.82 3.30 6.50
C ARG A 59 8.43 1.83 6.46
N LEU A 60 8.20 1.31 5.26
CA LEU A 60 7.94 -0.11 5.06
C LEU A 60 9.24 -0.91 5.09
N GLU A 61 9.15 -2.13 5.63
CA GLU A 61 10.16 -3.16 5.48
C GLU A 61 10.41 -3.46 4.00
N ARG A 62 11.66 -3.83 3.70
CA ARG A 62 12.10 -4.07 2.31
C ARG A 62 11.19 -5.06 1.59
N ASN A 63 10.83 -6.14 2.27
CA ASN A 63 10.00 -7.20 1.71
C ASN A 63 8.60 -6.69 1.36
N THR A 64 7.90 -6.09 2.31
CA THR A 64 6.56 -5.52 2.09
C THR A 64 6.57 -4.45 1.01
N ARG A 65 7.62 -3.61 0.96
CA ARG A 65 7.77 -2.63 -0.11
C ARG A 65 7.91 -3.28 -1.49
N ALA A 66 8.65 -4.39 -1.60
CA ALA A 66 8.75 -5.14 -2.85
C ALA A 66 7.40 -5.77 -3.24
N ARG A 67 6.66 -6.31 -2.28
CA ARG A 67 5.32 -6.86 -2.51
C ARG A 67 4.33 -5.78 -2.98
N LEU A 68 4.38 -4.59 -2.38
CA LEU A 68 3.61 -3.43 -2.82
C LEU A 68 3.91 -3.06 -4.28
N VAL A 69 5.17 -3.05 -4.69
CA VAL A 69 5.54 -2.77 -6.09
C VAL A 69 4.96 -3.82 -7.03
N ALA A 70 5.07 -5.10 -6.67
CA ALA A 70 4.51 -6.18 -7.48
C ALA A 70 2.97 -6.09 -7.58
N ALA A 71 2.29 -5.72 -6.49
CA ALA A 71 0.85 -5.46 -6.50
C ALA A 71 0.49 -4.27 -7.41
N CYS A 72 1.28 -3.19 -7.39
CA CYS A 72 1.09 -2.09 -8.33
C CYS A 72 1.25 -2.51 -9.79
N GLU A 73 2.21 -3.37 -10.10
CA GLU A 73 2.44 -3.89 -11.45
C GLU A 73 1.31 -4.83 -11.88
N GLN A 74 0.79 -5.65 -10.97
CA GLN A 74 -0.28 -6.61 -11.23
C GLN A 74 -1.64 -5.95 -11.44
N GLU A 75 -1.98 -4.97 -10.60
CA GLU A 75 -3.27 -4.27 -10.65
C GLU A 75 -3.25 -3.02 -11.56
N GLU A 76 -2.09 -2.70 -12.16
CA GLU A 76 -1.87 -1.49 -12.97
C GLU A 76 -2.19 -0.17 -12.24
N MET A 77 -2.02 -0.16 -10.91
CA MET A 77 -2.35 0.96 -10.03
C MET A 77 -1.13 1.64 -9.42
N GLY A 78 -1.26 2.92 -9.09
CA GLY A 78 -0.25 3.63 -8.29
C GLY A 78 -0.21 3.14 -6.84
N GLY A 79 0.97 3.20 -6.21
CA GLY A 79 1.11 2.66 -4.85
C GLY A 79 0.25 3.32 -3.78
N LYS A 80 -0.17 4.57 -3.97
CA LYS A 80 -1.12 5.22 -3.07
C LYS A 80 -2.51 4.56 -3.12
N ALA A 81 -2.97 4.15 -4.31
CA ALA A 81 -4.25 3.49 -4.47
C ALA A 81 -4.21 2.12 -3.77
N ILE A 82 -3.20 1.30 -4.07
CA ILE A 82 -3.00 0.00 -3.42
C ILE A 82 -2.93 0.13 -1.89
N ILE A 83 -2.18 1.10 -1.36
CA ILE A 83 -2.09 1.31 0.09
C ILE A 83 -3.46 1.66 0.69
N ASN A 84 -4.23 2.52 0.01
CA ASN A 84 -5.56 2.87 0.50
C ASN A 84 -6.49 1.65 0.50
N ASP A 85 -6.56 0.92 -0.61
CA ASP A 85 -7.40 -0.27 -0.76
C ASP A 85 -7.03 -1.35 0.28
N ALA A 86 -5.73 -1.57 0.50
CA ALA A 86 -5.23 -2.50 1.51
C ALA A 86 -5.65 -2.10 2.93
N ILE A 87 -5.55 -0.81 3.26
CA ILE A 87 -5.94 -0.31 4.58
C ILE A 87 -7.46 -0.35 4.76
N GLU A 88 -8.24 0.00 3.75
CA GLU A 88 -9.70 -0.07 3.78
C GLU A 88 -10.18 -1.52 3.97
N ALA A 89 -9.65 -2.46 3.18
CA ALA A 89 -9.95 -3.89 3.33
C ALA A 89 -9.59 -4.41 4.73
N TYR A 90 -8.41 -4.05 5.24
CA TYR A 90 -7.98 -4.44 6.59
C TYR A 90 -8.89 -3.88 7.69
N LEU A 91 -9.36 -2.63 7.54
CA LEU A 91 -10.27 -2.02 8.50
C LEU A 91 -11.69 -2.62 8.43
N ASP A 92 -12.16 -2.99 7.24
CA ASP A 92 -13.46 -3.65 7.07
C ASP A 92 -13.46 -5.04 7.72
N GLU A 93 -12.37 -5.82 7.57
CA GLU A 93 -12.20 -7.09 8.29
C GLU A 93 -12.23 -6.90 9.81
N LEU A 94 -11.55 -5.87 10.32
CA LEU A 94 -11.56 -5.56 11.75
C LEU A 94 -12.93 -5.09 12.28
N ASN A 95 -13.73 -4.42 11.46
CA ASN A 95 -15.07 -3.99 11.86
C ASN A 95 -16.07 -5.15 11.94
N PHE A 96 -15.87 -6.22 11.15
CA PHE A 96 -16.71 -7.43 11.23
C PHE A 96 -16.51 -8.24 12.53
N ASP A 97 -15.36 -8.08 13.18
CA ASP A 97 -15.03 -8.75 14.46
C ASP A 97 -15.68 -8.06 15.69
N GLY A 98 -16.38 -6.93 15.49
CA GLY A 98 -16.94 -6.08 16.56
C GLY A 98 -18.44 -6.26 16.86
N SER A 99 -19.10 -7.24 16.24
CA SER A 99 -20.53 -7.51 16.46
C SER A 99 -20.78 -8.92 16.98
N GLU A 100 -20.57 -9.12 18.29
CA GLU A 100 -21.15 -10.20 19.09
C GLU A 100 -21.81 -9.65 20.36
#